data_AF-A0A957NI14-F1
#
_entry.id   AF-A0A957NI14-F1
#
_cell.length_a   1.000
_cell.length_b   1.000
_cell.length_c   1.000
_cell.angle_alpha   90.00
_cell.angle_beta   90.00
_cell.angle_gamma   90.00
#
_symmetry.space_group_name_H-M   'P 1'
#
loop_
_entity.id
_entity.type
_entity.pdbx_description
1 polymer ?
#
loop_
_entity_poly.entity_id
_entity_poly.type
_entity_poly.pdbx_seq_one_letter_code
_entity_poly.pdbx_strand_id
1 'polypeptide(L)'
;VAVVGNEFYQSTASVTLDQGQGTELAGYVFTYNSLEAIRQRNRTEIHADFTITRAESGRVVGSLTPQRNLYDKTPDRPTSEVGLKVLPTEDLYVVINSWSDNGDRATFTIFVNPLTVWMWIGGLVLILGTFICIWPHPSRRPSAAAVYSPTLEAA
;
A
#
# COMPACT_ATOMS: atom_id res chain seq x y z
N VAL A 1 -12.25 -2.47 31.47
CA VAL A 1 -12.64 -3.11 30.20
C VAL A 1 -11.87 -2.40 29.10
N ALA A 2 -10.79 -3.01 28.60
CA ALA A 2 -10.01 -2.46 27.50
C ALA A 2 -10.71 -2.82 26.19
N VAL A 3 -11.48 -1.89 25.63
CA VAL A 3 -12.01 -1.98 24.26
C VAL A 3 -11.13 -1.08 23.40
N VAL A 4 -9.89 -1.49 23.18
CA VAL A 4 -9.04 -0.88 22.15
C VAL A 4 -8.28 -2.03 21.52
N GLY A 5 -8.68 -2.44 20.33
CA GLY A 5 -7.93 -3.43 19.56
C GLY A 5 -8.85 -4.37 18.80
N ASN A 6 -9.32 -3.93 17.63
CA ASN A 6 -9.53 -4.87 16.53
C ASN A 6 -9.51 -4.27 15.11
N GLU A 7 -9.36 -2.95 14.93
CA GLU A 7 -9.35 -2.35 13.57
C GLU A 7 -7.94 -2.11 13.00
N PHE A 8 -6.90 -2.77 13.54
CA PHE A 8 -5.51 -2.41 13.23
C PHE A 8 -4.89 -3.05 11.99
N TYR A 9 -5.63 -3.86 11.23
CA TYR A 9 -5.02 -4.59 10.11
C TYR A 9 -5.39 -4.03 8.74
N GLN A 10 -6.69 -3.85 8.48
CA GLN A 10 -7.18 -3.40 7.18
C GLN A 10 -8.65 -3.03 7.34
N SER A 11 -9.03 -1.80 6.97
CA SER A 11 -10.44 -1.41 6.91
C SER A 11 -10.99 -1.79 5.54
N THR A 12 -12.05 -2.59 5.51
CA THR A 12 -12.69 -3.02 4.26
C THR A 12 -14.17 -2.66 4.28
N ALA A 13 -14.67 -2.09 3.19
CA ALA A 13 -16.11 -1.83 3.02
C ALA A 13 -16.55 -2.19 1.61
N SER A 14 -17.63 -2.96 1.51
CA SER A 14 -18.32 -3.24 0.25
C SER A 14 -19.57 -2.37 0.19
N VAL A 15 -19.58 -1.39 -0.71
CA VAL A 15 -20.67 -0.42 -0.84
C VAL A 15 -21.18 -0.35 -2.27
N THR A 16 -22.48 -0.16 -2.40
CA THR A 16 -23.09 0.19 -3.68
C THR A 16 -23.33 1.69 -3.69
N LEU A 17 -22.74 2.38 -4.66
CA LEU A 17 -22.79 3.84 -4.79
C LEU A 17 -23.47 4.21 -6.10
N ASP A 18 -24.29 5.26 -6.03
CA ASP A 18 -24.80 5.96 -7.20
C ASP A 18 -23.78 7.01 -7.67
N GLN A 19 -23.82 7.38 -8.95
CA GLN A 19 -22.92 8.40 -9.52
C GLN A 19 -23.05 9.72 -8.74
N GLY A 20 -21.91 10.26 -8.30
CA GLY A 20 -21.81 11.44 -7.44
C GLY A 20 -21.93 11.15 -5.94
N GLN A 21 -22.27 9.93 -5.54
CA GLN A 21 -22.32 9.53 -4.14
C GLN A 21 -20.93 9.11 -3.64
N GLY A 22 -20.68 9.32 -2.35
CA GLY A 22 -19.47 8.85 -1.70
C GLY A 22 -19.72 8.06 -0.43
N THR A 23 -18.70 7.31 -0.01
CA THR A 23 -18.65 6.65 1.30
C THR A 23 -17.42 7.12 2.07
N GLU A 24 -17.54 7.19 3.38
CA GLU A 24 -16.41 7.41 4.27
C GLU A 24 -15.86 6.08 4.78
N LEU A 25 -14.54 5.92 4.75
CA LEU A 25 -13.83 4.77 5.31
C LEU A 25 -12.44 5.21 5.80
N ALA A 26 -12.12 4.87 7.05
CA ALA A 26 -10.81 5.17 7.68
C ALA A 26 -10.38 6.66 7.55
N GLY A 27 -11.33 7.59 7.65
CA GLY A 27 -11.06 9.04 7.55
C GLY A 27 -10.89 9.57 6.11
N TYR A 28 -11.13 8.75 5.09
CA TYR A 28 -11.17 9.15 3.68
C TYR A 28 -12.59 9.04 3.14
N VAL A 29 -12.99 10.02 2.34
CA VAL A 29 -14.24 10.00 1.60
C VAL A 29 -13.92 9.63 0.15
N PHE A 30 -14.49 8.53 -0.31
CA PHE A 30 -14.38 8.02 -1.66
C PHE A 30 -15.64 8.40 -2.42
N THR A 31 -15.53 9.32 -3.36
CA THR A 31 -16.65 9.78 -4.19
C THR A 31 -16.58 9.11 -5.55
N TYR A 32 -17.66 8.42 -5.94
CA TYR A 32 -17.79 7.81 -7.25
C TYR A 32 -18.21 8.87 -8.27
N ASN A 33 -17.36 9.15 -9.27
CA ASN A 33 -17.57 10.25 -10.20
C ASN A 33 -18.28 9.81 -11.49
N SER A 34 -17.79 8.73 -12.11
CA SER A 34 -18.23 8.28 -13.43
C SER A 34 -17.75 6.86 -13.69
N LEU A 35 -18.43 6.16 -14.59
CA LEU A 35 -17.99 4.90 -15.16
C LEU A 35 -18.05 4.98 -16.67
N GLU A 36 -16.92 4.65 -17.29
CA GLU A 36 -16.74 4.68 -18.73
C GLU A 36 -16.46 3.27 -19.25
N ALA A 37 -17.16 2.88 -20.32
CA ALA A 37 -16.94 1.62 -21.02
C ALA A 37 -16.21 1.90 -22.33
N ILE A 38 -14.92 1.59 -22.38
CA ILE A 38 -14.08 1.79 -23.56
C ILE A 38 -14.02 0.49 -24.35
N ARG A 39 -14.58 0.52 -25.56
CA ARG A 39 -14.50 -0.62 -26.47
C ARG A 39 -13.16 -0.63 -27.20
N GLN A 40 -12.36 -1.66 -26.96
CA GLN A 40 -11.14 -1.95 -27.71
C GLN A 40 -11.35 -3.10 -28.70
N ARG A 41 -10.33 -3.36 -29.52
CA ARG A 41 -10.41 -4.34 -30.64
C ARG A 41 -10.70 -5.77 -30.18
N ASN A 42 -10.29 -6.15 -28.97
CA ASN A 42 -10.38 -7.51 -28.44
C ASN A 42 -10.93 -7.60 -27.01
N ARG A 43 -11.23 -6.44 -26.40
CA ARG A 43 -11.72 -6.33 -25.02
C ARG A 43 -12.56 -5.09 -24.83
N THR A 44 -13.41 -5.09 -23.83
CA THR A 44 -14.10 -3.91 -23.33
C THR A 44 -13.54 -3.61 -21.95
N GLU A 45 -13.04 -2.39 -21.77
CA GLU A 45 -12.50 -1.92 -20.51
C GLU A 45 -13.56 -1.08 -19.81
N ILE A 46 -13.84 -1.38 -18.56
CA ILE A 46 -14.75 -0.64 -17.70
C ILE A 46 -13.88 0.13 -16.71
N HIS A 47 -13.84 1.45 -16.83
CA HIS A 47 -13.11 2.35 -15.96
C HIS A 47 -14.10 3.01 -15.02
N ALA A 48 -13.82 3.06 -13.73
CA ALA A 48 -14.60 3.88 -12.81
C ALA A 48 -13.69 4.93 -12.18
N ASP A 49 -14.11 6.19 -12.18
CA ASP A 49 -13.34 7.28 -11.59
C ASP A 49 -13.81 7.58 -10.17
N PHE A 50 -12.84 7.70 -9.28
CA PHE A 50 -13.02 8.06 -7.90
C PHE A 50 -12.21 9.30 -7.54
N THR A 51 -12.82 10.18 -6.76
CA THR A 51 -12.11 11.24 -6.05
C THR A 51 -12.02 10.91 -4.58
N ILE A 52 -10.81 11.01 -4.03
CA ILE A 52 -10.53 10.80 -2.61
C ILE A 52 -10.29 12.15 -1.95
N THR A 53 -11.06 12.43 -0.90
CA THR A 53 -10.86 13.58 -0.02
C THR A 53 -10.64 13.14 1.41
N ARG A 54 -9.84 13.88 2.17
CA ARG A 54 -9.70 13.65 3.62
C ARG A 54 -10.94 14.16 4.34
N ALA A 55 -11.59 13.34 5.16
CA ALA A 55 -12.84 13.69 5.84
C ALA A 55 -12.68 14.91 6.76
N GLU A 56 -11.57 14.98 7.50
CA GLU A 56 -11.31 16.05 8.48
C GLU A 56 -11.08 17.42 7.84
N SER A 57 -10.39 17.48 6.69
CA SER A 57 -9.94 18.73 6.08
C SER A 57 -10.63 19.09 4.77
N GLY A 58 -11.40 18.16 4.20
CA GLY A 58 -12.00 18.29 2.86
C GLY A 58 -10.97 18.36 1.72
N ARG A 59 -9.67 18.22 2.01
CA ARG A 59 -8.61 18.35 1.01
C ARG A 59 -8.62 17.13 0.09
N VAL A 60 -8.54 17.39 -1.22
CA VAL A 60 -8.36 16.33 -2.23
C VAL A 60 -7.00 15.69 -2.02
N VAL A 61 -7.03 14.38 -1.77
CA VAL A 61 -5.87 13.50 -1.62
C VAL A 61 -5.41 13.01 -2.99
N GLY A 62 -6.37 12.74 -3.88
CA GLY A 62 -6.11 12.35 -5.26
C GLY A 62 -7.31 11.67 -5.90
N SER A 63 -7.09 11.05 -7.05
CA SER A 63 -8.06 10.21 -7.73
C SER A 63 -7.60 8.75 -7.82
N LEU A 64 -8.56 7.86 -8.04
CA LEU A 64 -8.39 6.44 -8.27
C LEU A 64 -9.22 6.04 -9.49
N THR A 65 -8.64 5.25 -10.39
CA THR A 65 -9.35 4.75 -11.56
C THR A 65 -9.24 3.21 -11.59
N PRO A 66 -10.01 2.49 -10.77
CA PRO A 66 -10.13 1.04 -10.90
C PRO A 66 -10.68 0.64 -12.26
N GLN A 67 -10.22 -0.51 -12.76
CA GLN A 67 -10.52 -0.99 -14.11
C GLN A 67 -10.99 -2.45 -14.08
N ARG A 68 -11.89 -2.81 -14.99
CA ARG A 68 -12.29 -4.19 -15.24
C ARG A 68 -12.36 -4.49 -16.73
N ASN A 69 -11.64 -5.53 -17.16
CA ASN A 69 -11.45 -5.88 -18.56
C ASN A 69 -12.24 -7.15 -18.91
N LEU A 70 -13.12 -7.05 -19.89
CA LEU A 70 -13.89 -8.15 -20.45
C LEU A 70 -13.33 -8.50 -21.82
N TYR A 71 -12.83 -9.73 -21.99
CA TYR A 71 -12.25 -10.18 -23.25
C TYR A 71 -13.28 -10.91 -24.11
N ASP A 72 -13.36 -10.58 -25.40
CA ASP A 72 -14.40 -11.12 -26.30
C ASP A 72 -14.32 -12.64 -26.46
N LYS A 73 -13.10 -13.19 -26.41
CA LYS A 73 -12.85 -14.63 -26.54
C LYS A 73 -13.14 -15.41 -25.26
N THR A 74 -13.20 -14.73 -24.12
CA THR A 74 -13.37 -15.36 -22.81
C THR A 74 -14.17 -14.43 -21.89
N PRO A 75 -15.43 -14.13 -22.25
CA PRO A 75 -16.26 -13.19 -21.49
C PRO A 75 -16.59 -13.70 -20.08
N ASP A 76 -16.50 -15.02 -19.86
CA ASP A 76 -16.63 -15.71 -18.58
C ASP A 76 -15.46 -15.48 -17.61
N ARG A 77 -14.33 -14.94 -18.09
CA ARG A 77 -13.14 -14.65 -17.25
C ARG A 77 -12.72 -13.18 -17.32
N PRO A 78 -13.50 -12.27 -16.72
CA PRO A 78 -13.10 -10.87 -16.63
C PRO A 78 -11.85 -10.72 -15.77
N THR A 79 -10.94 -9.83 -16.17
CA THR A 79 -9.75 -9.46 -15.38
C THR A 79 -10.03 -8.14 -14.65
N SER A 80 -9.73 -8.07 -13.36
CA SER A 80 -9.86 -6.82 -12.59
C SER A 80 -8.49 -6.20 -12.35
N GLU A 81 -8.38 -4.91 -12.56
CA GLU A 81 -7.22 -4.09 -12.21
C GLU A 81 -7.66 -3.12 -11.10
N VAL A 82 -6.97 -3.21 -9.97
CA VAL A 82 -7.37 -2.46 -8.78
C VAL A 82 -6.93 -1.01 -8.91
N GLY A 83 -7.82 -0.09 -8.53
CA GLY A 83 -7.42 1.31 -8.37
C GLY A 83 -6.56 1.40 -7.11
N LEU A 84 -5.27 1.67 -7.27
CA LEU A 84 -4.30 1.78 -6.17
C LEU A 84 -3.82 3.21 -5.99
N LYS A 85 -3.90 3.69 -4.75
CA LYS A 85 -3.28 4.94 -4.32
C LYS A 85 -2.38 4.65 -3.12
N VAL A 86 -1.08 4.76 -3.35
CA VAL A 86 -0.07 4.69 -2.29
C VAL A 86 0.03 6.06 -1.62
N LEU A 87 -0.20 6.11 -0.30
CA LEU A 87 0.11 7.28 0.51
C LEU A 87 1.32 6.98 1.42
N PRO A 88 1.95 8.01 2.00
CA PRO A 88 3.05 7.81 2.94
C PRO A 88 2.66 6.99 4.18
N THR A 89 1.39 7.06 4.60
CA THR A 89 0.89 6.41 5.82
C THR A 89 0.17 5.11 5.55
N GLU A 90 -0.54 5.01 4.41
CA GLU A 90 -1.54 3.98 4.15
C GLU A 90 -1.66 3.72 2.64
N ASP A 91 -2.10 2.53 2.25
CA ASP A 91 -2.43 2.23 0.85
C ASP A 91 -3.94 2.07 0.68
N LEU A 92 -4.52 2.77 -0.29
CA LEU A 92 -5.94 2.73 -0.62
C LEU A 92 -6.17 1.91 -1.89
N TYR A 93 -7.13 1.00 -1.81
CA TYR A 93 -7.51 0.13 -2.92
C TYR A 93 -9.00 0.24 -3.16
N VAL A 94 -9.39 0.30 -4.44
CA VAL A 94 -10.78 0.18 -4.86
C VAL A 94 -10.89 -0.89 -5.93
N VAL A 95 -11.91 -1.73 -5.80
CA VAL A 95 -12.20 -2.82 -6.74
C VAL A 95 -13.64 -2.72 -7.20
N ILE A 96 -13.87 -2.86 -8.50
CA ILE A 96 -15.21 -2.90 -9.09
C ILE A 96 -15.76 -4.33 -8.99
N ASN A 97 -16.80 -4.54 -8.20
CA ASN A 97 -17.45 -5.85 -8.06
C ASN A 97 -18.54 -6.06 -9.11
N SER A 98 -19.40 -5.06 -9.31
CA SER A 98 -20.51 -5.07 -10.26
C SER A 98 -20.90 -3.64 -10.63
N TRP A 99 -21.59 -3.48 -11.75
CA TRP A 99 -22.12 -2.21 -12.23
C TRP A 99 -23.45 -2.44 -12.92
N SER A 100 -24.31 -1.42 -12.93
CA SER A 100 -25.53 -1.40 -13.74
C SER A 100 -25.23 -1.09 -15.21
N ASP A 101 -26.12 -1.48 -16.12
CA ASP A 101 -25.93 -1.28 -17.57
C ASP A 101 -25.66 0.18 -17.97
N ASN A 102 -26.26 1.14 -17.27
CA ASN A 102 -26.08 2.57 -17.53
C ASN A 102 -24.87 3.19 -16.80
N GLY A 103 -24.18 2.43 -15.94
CA GLY A 103 -23.10 2.96 -15.11
C GLY A 103 -23.55 3.83 -13.92
N ASP A 104 -24.82 4.20 -13.82
CA ASP A 104 -25.33 5.06 -12.72
C ASP A 104 -25.12 4.48 -11.34
N ARG A 105 -25.14 3.14 -11.20
CA ARG A 105 -24.96 2.44 -9.93
C ARG A 105 -23.91 1.36 -10.05
N ALA A 106 -22.96 1.33 -9.12
CA ALA A 106 -21.93 0.31 -9.08
C ALA A 106 -21.56 -0.10 -7.66
N THR A 107 -21.14 -1.36 -7.51
CA THR A 107 -20.72 -1.93 -6.23
C THR A 107 -19.21 -2.03 -6.21
N PHE A 108 -18.62 -1.48 -5.17
CA PHE A 108 -17.19 -1.38 -5.00
C PHE A 108 -16.77 -2.01 -3.67
N THR A 109 -15.62 -2.67 -3.64
CA THR A 109 -14.94 -3.00 -2.39
C THR A 109 -13.77 -2.08 -2.23
N ILE A 110 -13.74 -1.36 -1.12
CA ILE A 110 -12.69 -0.42 -0.76
C ILE A 110 -11.87 -1.04 0.36
N PHE A 111 -10.55 -0.97 0.24
CA PHE A 111 -9.61 -1.42 1.26
C PHE A 111 -8.67 -0.28 1.65
N VAL A 112 -8.44 -0.13 2.94
CA VAL A 112 -7.47 0.82 3.49
C VAL A 112 -6.47 0.04 4.35
N ASN A 113 -5.21 0.07 3.93
CA ASN A 113 -4.12 -0.70 4.52
C ASN A 113 -3.14 0.23 5.24
N PRO A 114 -3.19 0.35 6.58
CA PRO A 114 -2.27 1.18 7.35
C PRO A 114 -0.87 0.56 7.53
N LEU A 115 -0.66 -0.68 7.08
CA LEU A 115 0.57 -1.44 7.31
C LEU A 115 1.79 -0.90 6.53
N THR A 116 1.59 -0.05 5.54
CA THR A 116 2.64 0.49 4.67
C THR A 116 3.67 1.32 5.45
N VAL A 117 3.24 2.04 6.50
CA VAL A 117 4.17 2.81 7.35
C VAL A 117 5.22 1.92 8.04
N TRP A 118 4.85 0.69 8.42
CA TRP A 118 5.76 -0.23 9.09
C TRP A 118 6.87 -0.75 8.18
N MET A 119 6.61 -0.85 6.88
CA MET A 119 7.62 -1.17 5.88
C MET A 119 8.69 -0.07 5.82
N TRP A 120 8.28 1.19 5.87
CA TRP A 120 9.19 2.33 5.92
C TRP A 120 9.99 2.39 7.21
N ILE A 121 9.36 2.15 8.36
CA ILE A 121 10.04 2.08 9.66
C ILE A 121 11.09 0.95 9.64
N GLY A 122 10.72 -0.25 9.17
CA GLY A 122 11.66 -1.38 9.04
C GLY A 122 12.84 -1.04 8.14
N GLY A 123 12.59 -0.38 7.00
CA GLY A 123 13.65 0.12 6.10
C GLY A 123 14.60 1.11 6.80
N LEU A 124 14.07 2.06 7.57
CA LEU A 124 14.88 3.01 8.35
C LEU A 124 15.70 2.32 9.44
N VAL A 125 15.13 1.33 10.14
CA VAL A 125 15.86 0.56 11.14
C VAL A 125 17.03 -0.20 10.52
N LEU A 126 16.84 -0.83 9.35
CA LEU A 126 17.91 -1.54 8.64
C LEU A 126 19.02 -0.59 8.16
N ILE A 127 18.66 0.59 7.66
CA ILE A 127 19.62 1.63 7.28
C ILE A 127 20.46 2.05 8.51
N LEU A 128 19.80 2.34 9.64
CA LEU A 128 20.50 2.70 10.88
C LEU A 128 21.38 1.56 11.40
N GLY A 129 20.89 0.33 11.38
CA GLY A 129 21.68 -0.85 11.76
C GLY A 129 22.91 -1.03 10.88
N THR A 130 22.79 -0.77 9.57
CA THR A 130 23.91 -0.82 8.63
C THR A 130 24.95 0.25 8.96
N PHE A 131 24.53 1.48 9.28
CA PHE A 131 25.43 2.54 9.73
C PHE A 131 26.15 2.19 11.03
N ILE A 132 25.50 1.50 11.97
CA ILE A 132 26.13 1.03 13.21
C ILE A 132 27.17 -0.06 12.91
N CYS A 133 26.87 -1.00 12.00
CA CYS A 133 27.78 -2.08 11.63
C CYS A 133 29.03 -1.60 10.87
N ILE A 134 28.88 -0.61 9.99
CA ILE A 134 30.01 -0.04 9.24
C ILE A 134 30.82 0.96 10.08
N TRP A 135 30.31 1.37 11.24
CA TRP A 135 31.00 2.30 12.11
C TRP A 135 32.35 1.71 12.54
N PRO A 136 33.47 2.41 12.32
CA PRO A 136 34.79 1.87 12.60
C PRO A 136 34.92 1.56 14.09
N HIS A 137 35.00 0.28 14.42
CA HIS A 137 35.35 -0.17 15.76
C HIS A 137 36.88 -0.03 15.94
N PRO A 138 37.37 0.51 17.07
CA PRO A 138 38.80 0.55 17.33
C PRO A 138 39.35 -0.88 17.33
N SER A 139 40.12 -1.24 16.30
CA SER A 139 40.78 -2.54 16.25
C SER A 139 41.63 -2.66 17.51
N ARG A 140 41.36 -3.68 18.33
CA ARG A 140 42.26 -4.01 19.45
C ARG A 140 43.63 -4.29 18.83
N ARG A 141 44.60 -3.41 19.12
CA ARG A 141 46.01 -3.61 18.75
C ARG A 141 46.39 -5.03 19.17
N PRO A 142 46.99 -5.86 18.31
CA PRO A 142 47.55 -7.13 18.75
C PRO A 142 48.53 -6.82 19.88
N SER A 143 48.25 -7.29 21.10
CA SER A 143 49.25 -7.23 22.16
C SER A 143 50.48 -7.96 21.62
N ALA A 144 51.58 -7.23 21.49
CA ALA A 144 52.86 -7.82 21.12
C ALA A 144 53.11 -8.98 22.08
N ALA A 145 53.11 -10.20 21.54
CA ALA A 145 53.49 -11.38 22.29
C ALA A 145 54.89 -11.08 22.87
N ALA A 146 54.99 -11.08 24.19
CA ALA A 146 56.25 -10.85 24.88
C ALA A 146 57.27 -11.85 24.33
N VAL A 147 58.26 -11.33 23.61
CA VAL A 147 59.38 -12.10 23.09
C VAL A 147 60.15 -12.61 24.31
N TYR A 148 59.99 -13.91 24.60
CA TYR A 148 60.83 -14.58 25.59
C TYR A 148 62.23 -14.74 25.00
N SER A 149 63.19 -13.97 25.50
CA SER A 149 64.61 -14.19 25.25
C SER A 149 65.13 -15.23 26.25
N PRO A 150 65.54 -16.44 25.81
CA PRO A 150 66.27 -17.33 26.69
C PRO A 150 67.65 -16.72 26.91
N THR A 151 67.94 -16.31 28.14
CA THR A 151 69.31 -15.98 28.55
C THR A 151 70.14 -17.24 28.45
N LEU A 152 71.05 -17.27 27.47
CA LEU A 152 72.14 -18.25 27.43
C LEU A 152 73.10 -17.91 28.56
N GLU A 153 72.94 -18.54 29.71
CA GLU A 153 74.01 -18.64 30.71
C GLU A 153 75.00 -19.69 30.21
N ALA A 154 76.08 -19.18 29.61
CA ALA A 154 77.33 -19.90 29.46
C ALA A 154 78.18 -19.64 30.71
N ALA A 155 78.40 -20.66 31.52
CA ALA A 155 79.59 -20.85 32.36
C ALA A 155 79.64 -22.31 32.86
#